data_AF-A0A5N8Z4L7-F1
#
_entry.id   AF-A0A5N8Z4L7-F1
#
_cell.length_a   1.000
_cell.length_b   1.000
_cell.length_c   1.000
_cell.angle_alpha   90.00
_cell.angle_beta   90.00
_cell.angle_gamma   90.00
#
_symmetry.space_group_name_H-M   'P 1'
#
loop_
_entity.id
_entity.type
_entity.pdbx_description
1 polymer ?
#
loop_
_entity_poly.entity_id
_entity_poly.type
_entity_poly.pdbx_seq_one_letter_code
_entity_poly.pdbx_strand_id
1 'polypeptide(L)'
;MKGEATTKFGPRIIRPLIKASDVNSRVRELAERISIDFAGQQLVIIGILAGAVQFMTDLVRAMPEDFAIGLQYDFVGLNSYNATQST
;
A
#
# COMPACT_ATOMS: atom_id res chain seq x y z
N MET A 1 27.94 -6.19 -29.75
CA MET A 1 28.62 -6.50 -28.47
C MET A 1 28.10 -5.53 -27.42
N LYS A 2 27.97 -6.02 -26.19
CA LYS A 2 27.07 -5.58 -25.11
C LYS A 2 27.22 -4.12 -24.69
N GLY A 3 26.10 -3.42 -24.55
CA GLY A 3 26.00 -2.15 -23.83
C GLY A 3 25.88 -2.43 -22.33
N GLU A 4 26.82 -1.90 -21.56
CA GLU A 4 26.84 -1.99 -20.10
C GLU A 4 25.78 -1.04 -19.54
N ALA A 5 24.71 -1.60 -18.96
CA ALA A 5 23.79 -0.86 -18.13
C ALA A 5 24.50 -0.52 -16.81
N THR A 6 25.01 0.71 -16.69
CA THR A 6 25.61 1.22 -15.46
C THR A 6 24.50 1.46 -14.44
N THR A 7 24.22 0.48 -13.58
CA THR A 7 23.31 0.66 -12.45
C THR A 7 23.92 1.66 -11.46
N LYS A 8 23.29 2.82 -11.28
CA LYS A 8 23.69 3.92 -10.37
C LYS A 8 23.81 3.55 -8.88
N PHE A 9 23.65 2.30 -8.52
CA PHE A 9 23.67 1.81 -7.15
C PHE A 9 24.60 0.61 -7.08
N GLY A 10 25.66 0.71 -6.26
CA GLY A 10 26.56 -0.41 -5.98
C GLY A 10 25.84 -1.60 -5.34
N PRO A 11 26.53 -2.72 -5.05
CA PRO A 11 25.88 -3.93 -4.53
C PRO A 11 25.19 -3.65 -3.20
N ARG A 12 23.85 -3.54 -3.23
CA ARG A 12 23.02 -3.36 -2.04
C ARG A 12 22.59 -4.73 -1.53
N ILE A 13 23.06 -5.10 -0.35
CA ILE A 13 22.51 -6.24 0.39
C ILE A 13 21.16 -5.80 0.96
N ILE A 14 20.06 -6.32 0.42
CA ILE A 14 18.71 -6.06 0.93
C ILE A 14 18.43 -7.09 2.03
N ARG A 15 18.25 -6.62 3.27
CA ARG A 15 17.80 -7.46 4.39
C ARG A 15 16.31 -7.18 4.63
N PRO A 16 15.46 -8.21 4.75
CA PRO A 16 14.05 -8.01 5.05
C PRO A 16 13.90 -7.40 6.45
N LEU A 17 13.27 -6.23 6.54
CA LEU A 17 12.93 -5.59 7.82
C LEU A 17 11.70 -6.25 8.45
N ILE A 18 10.75 -6.66 7.61
CA ILE A 18 9.50 -7.31 8.01
C ILE A 18 9.32 -8.50 7.06
N LYS A 19 8.93 -9.66 7.61
CA LYS A 19 8.62 -10.83 6.77
C LYS A 19 7.31 -10.59 6.04
N ALA A 20 7.21 -11.07 4.81
CA ALA A 20 5.98 -10.97 4.03
C ALA A 20 4.77 -11.61 4.73
N SER A 21 4.99 -12.71 5.48
CA SER A 21 3.96 -13.36 6.30
C SER A 21 3.34 -12.41 7.33
N ASP A 22 4.16 -11.57 7.94
CA ASP A 22 3.76 -10.70 9.03
C ASP A 22 2.95 -9.53 8.48
N VAL A 23 3.37 -8.98 7.33
CA VAL A 23 2.60 -7.98 6.57
C VAL A 23 1.24 -8.54 6.17
N ASN A 24 1.20 -9.72 5.55
CA ASN A 24 -0.05 -10.34 5.10
C ASN A 24 -1.01 -10.62 6.25
N SER A 25 -0.49 -11.08 7.39
CA SER A 25 -1.30 -11.32 8.59
C SER A 25 -1.89 -10.03 9.11
N ARG A 26 -1.09 -8.95 9.16
CA ARG A 26 -1.55 -7.65 9.63
C ARG A 26 -2.58 -7.02 8.68
N VAL A 27 -2.42 -7.20 7.37
CA VAL A 27 -3.39 -6.72 6.37
C VAL A 27 -4.75 -7.39 6.56
N ARG A 28 -4.80 -8.70 6.82
CA ARG A 28 -6.06 -9.41 7.10
C ARG A 28 -6.74 -8.92 8.37
N GLU A 29 -5.99 -8.77 9.45
CA GLU A 29 -6.51 -8.22 10.71
C GLU A 29 -7.09 -6.81 10.51
N LEU A 30 -6.42 -5.97 9.71
CA LEU A 30 -6.90 -4.64 9.37
C LEU A 30 -8.19 -4.70 8.55
N ALA A 31 -8.28 -5.60 7.57
CA ALA A 31 -9.49 -5.76 6.76
C ALA A 31 -10.70 -6.18 7.61
N GLU A 32 -10.53 -7.17 8.48
CA GLU A 32 -11.58 -7.59 9.42
C GLU A 32 -12.02 -6.44 10.31
N ARG A 33 -11.07 -5.73 10.92
CA ARG A 33 -11.39 -4.62 11.82
C ARG A 33 -12.10 -3.47 11.10
N ILE A 34 -11.65 -3.08 9.91
CA ILE A 34 -12.33 -2.07 9.09
C ILE A 34 -13.75 -2.51 8.75
N SER A 35 -13.95 -3.77 8.37
CA SER A 35 -15.29 -4.28 8.03
C SER A 35 -16.26 -4.24 9.21
N ILE A 36 -15.77 -4.46 10.43
CA ILE A 36 -16.56 -4.35 11.67
C ILE A 36 -16.85 -2.88 11.97
N ASP A 37 -15.82 -2.04 11.97
CA ASP A 37 -15.93 -0.63 12.37
C ASP A 37 -16.87 0.16 11.42
N PHE A 38 -16.97 -0.24 10.16
CA PHE A 38 -17.79 0.40 9.13
C PHE A 38 -18.96 -0.47 8.64
N ALA A 39 -19.35 -1.50 9.41
CA ALA A 39 -20.44 -2.40 9.03
C ALA A 39 -21.74 -1.64 8.72
N GLY A 40 -22.37 -1.98 7.58
CA GLY A 40 -23.61 -1.34 7.12
C GLY A 40 -23.44 0.07 6.54
N GLN A 41 -22.21 0.57 6.40
CA GLN A 41 -21.92 1.86 5.77
C GLN A 41 -21.29 1.67 4.39
N GLN A 42 -21.47 2.65 3.51
CA GLN A 42 -20.73 2.71 2.25
C GLN A 42 -19.35 3.32 2.51
N LEU A 43 -18.30 2.50 2.41
CA LEU A 43 -16.92 2.93 2.61
C LEU A 43 -16.25 3.26 1.27
N VAL A 44 -15.54 4.39 1.25
CA VAL A 44 -14.62 4.77 0.17
C VAL A 44 -13.20 4.76 0.72
N ILE A 45 -12.30 3.96 0.15
CA ILE A 45 -10.89 3.93 0.53
C ILE A 45 -10.06 4.74 -0.47
N ILE A 46 -9.32 5.74 0.01
CA ILE A 46 -8.45 6.58 -0.83
C ILE A 46 -6.99 6.21 -0.63
N GLY A 47 -6.36 5.65 -1.66
CA GLY A 47 -4.93 5.31 -1.68
C GLY A 47 -4.07 6.49 -2.11
N ILE A 48 -2.97 6.75 -1.41
CA ILE A 48 -2.02 7.82 -1.78
C ILE A 48 -0.91 7.26 -2.65
N LEU A 49 -0.79 7.78 -3.89
CA LEU A 49 0.21 7.31 -4.83
C LEU A 49 1.64 7.79 -4.48
N ALA A 50 2.67 7.06 -4.89
CA ALA A 50 2.63 5.78 -5.62
C ALA A 50 2.80 4.54 -4.71
N GLY A 51 3.34 4.72 -3.50
CA GLY A 51 3.75 3.61 -2.63
C GLY A 51 2.60 2.78 -2.06
N ALA A 52 1.37 3.32 -2.01
CA ALA A 52 0.24 2.63 -1.37
C ALA A 52 -0.41 1.55 -2.25
N VAL A 53 -0.11 1.47 -3.56
CA VAL A 53 -0.85 0.61 -4.50
C VAL A 53 -0.86 -0.86 -4.08
N GLN A 54 0.30 -1.37 -3.68
CA GLN A 54 0.45 -2.79 -3.34
C GLN A 54 -0.29 -3.12 -2.03
N PHE A 55 -0.11 -2.29 -1.01
CA PHE A 55 -0.84 -2.40 0.25
C PHE A 55 -2.36 -2.30 0.07
N MET A 56 -2.82 -1.33 -0.73
CA MET A 56 -4.24 -1.15 -1.04
C MET A 56 -4.84 -2.38 -1.73
N THR A 57 -4.09 -2.96 -2.69
CA THR A 57 -4.53 -4.17 -3.40
C THR A 57 -4.67 -5.34 -2.43
N ASP A 58 -3.68 -5.54 -1.55
CA ASP A 58 -3.72 -6.63 -0.56
C ASP A 58 -4.85 -6.41 0.45
N LEU A 59 -5.08 -5.16 0.87
CA LEU A 59 -6.13 -4.79 1.82
C LEU A 59 -7.53 -5.06 1.25
N VAL A 60 -7.82 -4.56 0.05
CA VAL A 60 -9.13 -4.75 -0.61
C VAL A 60 -9.40 -6.25 -0.85
N ARG A 61 -8.37 -7.03 -1.24
CA ARG A 61 -8.49 -8.48 -1.44
C ARG A 61 -8.71 -9.27 -0.15
N ALA A 62 -8.34 -8.71 1.00
CA ALA A 62 -8.53 -9.34 2.30
C ALA A 62 -9.88 -8.98 2.96
N MET A 63 -10.66 -8.07 2.37
CA MET A 63 -11.97 -7.69 2.89
C MET A 63 -12.96 -8.86 2.81
N PRO A 64 -13.82 -9.04 3.84
CA PRO A 64 -14.94 -9.98 3.77
C PRO A 64 -15.85 -9.71 2.56
N GLU A 65 -16.37 -10.77 1.93
CA GLU A 65 -17.12 -10.67 0.67
C GLU A 65 -18.38 -9.80 0.77
N ASP A 66 -19.10 -9.91 1.89
CA ASP A 66 -20.32 -9.16 2.20
C ASP A 66 -20.06 -7.66 2.36
N PHE A 67 -18.87 -7.30 2.85
CA PHE A 67 -18.42 -5.92 2.94
C PHE A 67 -17.86 -5.42 1.59
N ALA A 68 -17.09 -6.26 0.89
CA ALA A 68 -16.39 -5.91 -0.34
C ALA A 68 -17.34 -5.53 -1.50
N ILE A 69 -18.56 -6.05 -1.54
CA ILE A 69 -19.53 -5.77 -2.61
C ILE A 69 -19.94 -4.29 -2.70
N GLY A 70 -19.94 -3.59 -1.57
CA GLY A 70 -20.28 -2.16 -1.48
C GLY A 70 -19.07 -1.24 -1.40
N LEU A 71 -17.86 -1.78 -1.46
CA LEU A 71 -16.63 -1.04 -1.26
C LEU A 71 -16.24 -0.27 -2.53
N GLN A 72 -15.96 1.01 -2.38
CA GLN A 72 -15.35 1.83 -3.42
C GLN A 72 -13.91 2.19 -3.03
N TYR A 73 -13.04 2.34 -4.02
CA TYR A 73 -11.69 2.83 -3.79
C TYR A 73 -11.18 3.66 -4.96
N ASP A 74 -10.34 4.65 -4.65
CA ASP A 74 -9.70 5.50 -5.65
C ASP A 74 -8.29 5.90 -5.17
N PHE A 75 -7.51 6.50 -6.06
CA PHE A 75 -6.15 6.93 -5.80
C PHE A 75 -5.99 8.43 -6.00
N VAL A 76 -5.29 9.07 -5.06
CA VAL A 76 -4.90 10.48 -5.18
C VAL A 76 -3.38 10.58 -5.25
N GLY A 77 -2.90 11.30 -6.26
CA GLY A 77 -1.50 11.66 -6.39
C GLY A 77 -1.18 12.91 -5.56
N LEU A 78 -0.18 12.80 -4.69
CA LEU A 78 0.37 13.94 -3.98
C LEU A 78 1.82 14.13 -4.42
N ASN A 79 2.15 15.33 -4.89
CA ASN A 79 3.54 15.73 -5.07
C ASN A 79 4.01 16.37 -3.76
N SER A 80 5.09 15.85 -3.20
CA SER A 80 5.77 16.54 -2.10
C SER A 80 6.25 17.91 -2.60
N TYR A 81 5.93 18.97 -1.87
CA TYR A 81 6.55 20.27 -2.10
C TYR A 81 8.06 20.15 -1.81
N ASN A 82 8.89 20.58 -2.76
CA ASN A 82 10.33 20.80 -2.57
C ASN A 82 10.60 22.12 -1.83
N ALA A 83 10.00 22.30 -0.65
CA ALA A 83 10.28 23.42 0.25
C ALA A 83 10.42 22.79 1.65
N THR A 84 11.56 22.83 2.32
CA THR A 84 12.29 24.04 2.70
C THR A 84 13.76 23.68 2.93
N GLN A 85 14.69 24.50 2.44
CA GLN A 85 16.07 24.49 2.96
C GLN A 85 15.99 24.66 4.47
N SER A 86 16.43 23.66 5.24
CA SER A 86 16.70 23.90 6.66
C SER A 86 17.77 24.99 6.73
N THR A 87 17.39 26.14 7.26
CA THR A 87 18.33 27.22 7.64
C THR A 87 19.08 26.79 8.89
#